data_AF-A0AAX2KMM4-F1
#
_entry.id   AF-A0AAX2KMM4-F1
#
_cell.length_a   1.000
_cell.length_b   1.000
_cell.length_c   1.000
_cell.angle_alpha   90.00
_cell.angle_beta   90.00
_cell.angle_gamma   90.00
#
_symmetry.space_group_name_H-M   'P 1'
#
loop_
_entity.id
_entity.type
_entity.pdbx_description
1 polymer ?
#
loop_
_entity_poly.entity_id
_entity_poly.type
_entity_poly.pdbx_seq_one_letter_code
_entity_poly.pdbx_strand_id
1 'polypeptide(L)'
;MKKIFLGILGLFSFLFLLPFLLFLGTMSTEIGNNTQFQATTPQEKVALEVSNFVTKNGGSLQFASAWLGNMEHESGLNPARIQSDLTFNSAWAFNPSTNGYALGLAMMDGERRVNLLNFAKEQKKDWQAVPVQLEYMWNHDGSDSALLKRMSKSSDVNQLAVDILVHWERAGTKNDPNEQIKRKTSANNWYKRLSTGSMGAGSANIGGGKIDVLEQMLGQTVNGGQCYGGTSYYVEKMGFQSLMNTGHMFASEIGNDYAWEQSGWQVIKNPNYSDVKAGDVINFAMGGYATSVYGHTGIVASVEGNGKLVLYEQNAEKGQIIAKYFRQWGAEYPNVTSIVRKK
;
A
#
# COMPACT_ATOMS: atom_id res chain seq x y z
N MET A 1 -71.36 45.71 -19.86
CA MET A 1 -71.16 45.05 -21.17
C MET A 1 -70.43 43.74 -20.96
N LYS A 2 -71.02 42.65 -21.49
CA LYS A 2 -70.50 41.29 -21.74
C LYS A 2 -69.70 40.62 -20.60
N LYS A 3 -70.29 39.66 -19.88
CA LYS A 3 -70.44 38.23 -20.25
C LYS A 3 -69.07 37.52 -20.22
N ILE A 4 -68.83 36.63 -19.24
CA ILE A 4 -68.93 35.16 -19.36
C ILE A 4 -67.48 34.60 -19.39
N PHE A 5 -67.06 33.50 -18.78
CA PHE A 5 -67.60 32.47 -17.89
C PHE A 5 -66.40 31.75 -17.26
N LEU A 6 -66.66 31.13 -16.12
CA LEU A 6 -66.22 29.80 -15.63
C LEU A 6 -64.90 29.18 -16.17
N GLY A 7 -64.04 28.59 -15.35
CA GLY A 7 -64.13 28.37 -13.91
C GLY A 7 -63.38 27.12 -13.45
N ILE A 8 -63.37 27.02 -12.12
CA ILE A 8 -63.45 25.81 -11.29
C ILE A 8 -62.15 25.00 -11.07
N LEU A 9 -61.95 24.75 -9.77
CA LEU A 9 -61.10 23.79 -9.06
C LEU A 9 -59.62 24.18 -8.94
N GLY A 10 -59.08 24.49 -7.77
CA GLY A 10 -59.55 24.20 -6.43
C GLY A 10 -58.46 23.47 -5.66
N LEU A 11 -58.07 24.09 -4.55
CA LEU A 11 -57.49 23.50 -3.36
C LEU A 11 -56.01 23.07 -3.34
N PHE A 12 -55.27 23.87 -2.55
CA PHE A 12 -54.29 23.50 -1.51
C PHE A 12 -53.12 22.60 -1.89
N SER A 13 -51.90 23.13 -1.77
CA SER A 13 -51.04 22.98 -0.57
C SER A 13 -49.68 23.64 -0.86
N PHE A 14 -49.38 24.78 -0.26
CA PHE A 14 -48.51 24.92 0.91
C PHE A 14 -47.12 24.26 0.77
N LEU A 15 -46.10 25.12 0.91
CA LEU A 15 -44.73 24.91 1.37
C LEU A 15 -43.61 24.63 0.35
N PHE A 16 -42.55 25.42 0.55
CA PHE A 16 -41.18 25.34 0.05
C PHE A 16 -40.84 25.92 -1.32
N LEU A 17 -40.62 27.24 -1.35
CA LEU A 17 -39.64 27.87 -2.24
C LEU A 17 -38.89 28.94 -1.44
N LEU A 18 -37.80 28.53 -0.78
CA LEU A 18 -36.74 29.43 -0.32
C LEU A 18 -35.64 29.44 -1.39
N PRO A 19 -35.01 30.61 -1.64
CA PRO A 19 -34.20 30.85 -2.80
C PRO A 19 -32.76 30.38 -2.61
N PHE A 20 -32.16 30.06 -3.75
CA PHE A 20 -30.74 29.85 -4.01
C PHE A 20 -29.87 30.87 -3.25
N LEU A 21 -29.33 30.47 -2.09
CA LEU A 21 -28.29 31.21 -1.39
C LEU A 21 -26.94 30.62 -1.80
N LEU A 22 -26.20 31.45 -2.53
CA LEU A 22 -24.78 31.35 -2.82
C LEU A 22 -24.00 31.01 -1.54
N PHE A 23 -23.60 29.75 -1.41
CA PHE A 23 -22.57 29.35 -0.46
C PHE A 23 -21.20 29.57 -1.14
N LEU A 24 -20.75 30.83 -1.20
CA LEU A 24 -19.31 31.11 -1.24
C LEU A 24 -18.77 30.73 0.13
N GLY A 25 -18.46 29.44 0.30
CA GLY A 25 -17.59 29.00 1.37
C GLY A 25 -16.24 29.64 1.14
N THR A 26 -15.92 30.64 1.94
CA THR A 26 -14.56 31.11 2.12
C THR A 26 -13.74 29.90 2.56
N MET A 27 -12.96 29.34 1.64
CA MET A 27 -11.88 28.43 1.97
C MET A 27 -10.83 29.25 2.72
N SER A 28 -11.03 29.38 4.04
CA SER A 28 -9.99 29.74 4.97
C SER A 28 -8.92 28.66 4.82
N THR A 29 -7.88 28.95 4.06
CA THR A 29 -6.63 28.19 4.15
C THR A 29 -6.01 28.59 5.48
N GLU A 30 -6.48 27.98 6.57
CA GLU A 30 -5.62 27.81 7.72
C GLU A 30 -4.44 26.97 7.22
N ILE A 31 -3.31 27.64 7.01
CA ILE A 31 -2.00 26.99 6.94
C ILE A 31 -1.70 26.52 8.36
N GLY A 32 -2.42 25.48 8.78
CA GLY A 32 -2.08 24.69 9.94
C GLY A 32 -0.95 23.76 9.54
N ASN A 33 0.12 23.72 10.35
CA ASN A 33 1.18 22.71 10.25
C ASN A 33 0.54 21.32 10.35
N ASN A 34 0.18 20.72 9.22
CA ASN A 34 -0.66 19.53 9.21
C ASN A 34 0.21 18.28 9.38
N THR A 35 0.47 17.92 10.64
CA THR A 35 1.17 16.70 11.08
C THR A 35 0.33 15.43 10.93
N GLN A 36 -0.82 15.48 10.25
CA GLN A 36 -1.74 14.36 10.10
C GLN A 36 -1.44 13.51 8.86
N PHE A 37 -1.67 12.20 8.96
CA PHE A 37 -1.53 11.26 7.85
C PHE A 37 -2.54 11.58 6.74
N GLN A 38 -2.05 11.82 5.52
CA GLN A 38 -2.86 12.11 4.34
C GLN A 38 -2.84 10.91 3.40
N ALA A 39 -3.98 10.24 3.26
CA ALA A 39 -4.13 9.08 2.40
C ALA A 39 -4.33 9.48 0.93
N THR A 40 -3.45 9.01 0.05
CA THR A 40 -3.43 9.32 -1.38
C THR A 40 -3.65 8.07 -2.26
N THR A 41 -3.17 6.90 -1.84
CA THR A 41 -3.40 5.63 -2.54
C THR A 41 -4.62 4.87 -2.00
N PRO A 42 -5.20 3.91 -2.75
CA PRO A 42 -6.25 3.04 -2.24
C PRO A 42 -5.86 2.33 -0.94
N GLN A 43 -4.62 1.83 -0.85
CA GLN A 43 -4.10 1.15 0.35
C GLN A 43 -3.96 2.11 1.53
N GLU A 44 -3.52 3.35 1.30
CA GLU A 44 -3.44 4.36 2.34
C GLU A 44 -4.83 4.78 2.85
N LYS A 45 -5.85 4.78 1.98
CA LYS A 45 -7.24 5.03 2.41
C LYS A 45 -7.74 3.91 3.32
N VAL A 46 -7.47 2.65 2.97
CA VAL A 46 -7.74 1.50 3.84
C VAL A 46 -6.98 1.63 5.16
N ALA A 47 -5.69 1.98 5.12
CA ALA A 47 -4.88 2.17 6.32
C ALA A 47 -5.45 3.24 7.25
N LEU A 48 -5.88 4.37 6.69
CA LEU A 48 -6.53 5.45 7.43
C LEU A 48 -7.87 5.00 8.03
N GLU A 49 -8.68 4.25 7.28
CA GLU A 49 -9.95 3.71 7.79
C GLU A 49 -9.73 2.72 8.94
N VAL A 50 -8.76 1.81 8.83
CA VAL A 50 -8.40 0.85 9.89
C VAL A 50 -7.88 1.58 11.12
N SER A 51 -6.95 2.54 10.96
CA SER A 51 -6.39 3.28 12.10
C SER A 51 -7.47 4.09 12.82
N ASN A 52 -8.36 4.74 12.07
CA ASN A 52 -9.46 5.51 12.63
C ASN A 52 -10.47 4.60 13.33
N PHE A 53 -10.81 3.45 12.75
CA PHE A 53 -11.71 2.49 13.36
C PHE A 53 -11.16 1.96 14.69
N VAL A 54 -9.90 1.52 14.71
CA VAL A 54 -9.25 0.97 15.91
C VAL A 54 -9.18 2.02 17.01
N THR A 55 -8.67 3.21 16.70
CA THR A 55 -8.48 4.28 17.69
C THR A 55 -9.81 4.80 18.23
N LYS A 56 -10.83 4.94 17.38
CA LYS A 56 -12.19 5.28 17.80
C LYS A 56 -12.80 4.24 18.74
N ASN A 57 -12.42 2.96 18.59
CA ASN A 57 -12.84 1.87 19.47
C ASN A 57 -11.87 1.64 20.65
N GLY A 58 -11.01 2.61 20.96
CA GLY A 58 -10.11 2.60 22.11
C GLY A 58 -8.90 1.66 21.98
N GLY A 59 -8.56 1.23 20.77
CA GLY A 59 -7.31 0.52 20.48
C GLY A 59 -6.15 1.48 20.24
N SER A 60 -4.92 0.97 20.34
CA SER A 60 -3.69 1.73 20.10
C SER A 60 -3.38 1.89 18.60
N LEU A 61 -2.63 2.93 18.25
CA LEU A 61 -2.13 3.11 16.88
C LEU A 61 -1.12 2.02 16.51
N GLN A 62 -0.37 1.52 17.49
CA GLN A 62 0.55 0.40 17.37
C GLN A 62 -0.17 -0.88 16.95
N PHE A 63 -1.29 -1.19 17.58
CA PHE A 63 -2.14 -2.30 17.18
C PHE A 63 -2.71 -2.11 15.79
N ALA A 64 -3.26 -0.93 15.47
CA ALA A 64 -3.77 -0.66 14.13
C ALA A 64 -2.69 -0.92 13.06
N SER A 65 -1.46 -0.49 13.33
CA SER A 65 -0.32 -0.65 12.44
C SER A 65 0.11 -2.12 12.30
N ALA A 66 0.13 -2.87 13.41
CA ALA A 66 0.41 -4.31 13.39
C ALA A 66 -0.66 -5.12 12.65
N TRP A 67 -1.93 -4.72 12.78
CA TRP A 67 -3.04 -5.35 12.09
C TRP A 67 -2.99 -5.06 10.58
N LEU A 68 -2.73 -3.81 10.21
CA LEU A 68 -2.45 -3.42 8.82
C LEU A 68 -1.26 -4.18 8.24
N GLY A 69 -0.18 -4.34 9.02
CA GLY A 69 0.98 -5.07 8.56
C GLY A 69 0.72 -6.55 8.33
N ASN A 70 -0.27 -7.14 9.01
CA ASN A 70 -0.74 -8.48 8.65
C ASN A 70 -1.63 -8.44 7.40
N MET A 71 -2.63 -7.57 7.36
CA MET A 71 -3.55 -7.45 6.22
C MET A 71 -2.85 -7.10 4.89
N GLU A 72 -1.73 -6.38 4.91
CA GLU A 72 -0.93 -6.08 3.72
C GLU A 72 -0.36 -7.35 3.09
N HIS A 73 0.11 -8.29 3.91
CA HIS A 73 0.62 -9.57 3.39
C HIS A 73 -0.51 -10.53 2.99
N GLU A 74 -1.66 -10.46 3.67
CA GLU A 74 -2.84 -11.26 3.32
C GLU A 74 -3.48 -10.81 2.00
N SER A 75 -3.72 -9.50 1.84
CA SER A 75 -4.55 -8.97 0.77
C SER A 75 -3.91 -7.85 -0.05
N GLY A 76 -2.71 -7.38 0.30
CA GLY A 76 -2.17 -6.13 -0.24
C GLY A 76 -3.03 -4.93 0.16
N LEU A 77 -3.76 -5.02 1.28
CA LEU A 77 -4.80 -4.08 1.70
C LEU A 77 -5.92 -3.88 0.65
N ASN A 78 -6.21 -4.90 -0.15
CA ASN A 78 -7.35 -4.90 -1.05
C ASN A 78 -8.57 -5.56 -0.37
N PRO A 79 -9.59 -4.81 0.06
CA PRO A 79 -10.74 -5.38 0.75
C PRO A 79 -11.64 -6.24 -0.14
N ALA A 80 -11.49 -6.15 -1.47
CA ALA A 80 -12.24 -6.98 -2.41
C ALA A 80 -11.49 -8.26 -2.82
N ARG A 81 -10.30 -8.52 -2.25
CA ARG A 81 -9.48 -9.66 -2.67
C ARG A 81 -10.18 -10.99 -2.38
N ILE A 82 -10.07 -11.89 -3.34
CA ILE A 82 -10.41 -13.30 -3.23
C ILE A 82 -9.12 -14.08 -3.42
N GLN A 83 -8.93 -15.17 -2.66
CA GLN A 83 -7.72 -15.98 -2.72
C GLN A 83 -7.37 -16.38 -4.15
N SER A 84 -6.07 -16.28 -4.47
CA SER A 84 -5.54 -16.54 -5.81
C SER A 84 -6.16 -15.66 -6.90
N ASP A 85 -6.74 -14.52 -6.52
CA ASP A 85 -7.43 -13.55 -7.38
C ASP A 85 -8.55 -14.18 -8.22
N LEU A 86 -9.22 -15.20 -7.65
CA LEU A 86 -10.36 -15.88 -8.26
C LEU A 86 -11.57 -14.95 -8.38
N THR A 87 -12.46 -15.25 -9.32
CA THR A 87 -13.75 -14.56 -9.44
C THR A 87 -14.71 -14.99 -8.33
N PHE A 88 -15.62 -14.10 -7.93
CA PHE A 88 -16.63 -14.39 -6.91
C PHE A 88 -17.59 -15.49 -7.39
N ASN A 89 -17.70 -16.56 -6.59
CA ASN A 89 -18.57 -17.70 -6.81
C ASN A 89 -19.43 -17.88 -5.55
N SER A 90 -20.74 -17.65 -5.66
CA SER A 90 -21.65 -17.68 -4.51
C SER A 90 -21.73 -19.06 -3.85
N ALA A 91 -21.67 -20.15 -4.64
CA ALA A 91 -21.73 -21.51 -4.10
C ALA A 91 -20.50 -21.82 -3.23
N TRP A 92 -19.33 -21.29 -3.59
CA TRP A 92 -18.11 -21.46 -2.82
C TRP A 92 -18.02 -20.49 -1.65
N ALA A 93 -18.38 -19.23 -1.87
CA ALA A 93 -18.31 -18.16 -0.89
C ALA A 93 -19.16 -18.49 0.37
N PHE A 94 -20.37 -19.02 0.17
CA PHE A 94 -21.30 -19.37 1.24
C PHE A 94 -21.19 -20.82 1.75
N ASN A 95 -20.21 -21.59 1.27
CA ASN A 95 -19.95 -22.95 1.76
C ASN A 95 -18.79 -22.94 2.76
N PRO A 96 -19.01 -23.27 4.06
CA PRO A 96 -17.96 -23.23 5.07
C PRO A 96 -16.90 -24.33 4.90
N SER A 97 -17.18 -25.36 4.10
CA SER A 97 -16.24 -26.47 3.83
C SER A 97 -15.29 -26.19 2.64
N THR A 98 -15.51 -25.10 1.89
CA THR A 98 -14.60 -24.73 0.80
C THR A 98 -13.35 -24.07 1.39
N ASN A 99 -12.22 -24.76 1.30
CA ASN A 99 -10.90 -24.23 1.68
C ASN A 99 -10.21 -23.57 0.47
N GLY A 100 -9.30 -22.63 0.73
CA GLY A 100 -8.52 -22.00 -0.34
C GLY A 100 -9.30 -20.95 -1.12
N TYR A 101 -10.38 -20.44 -0.54
CA TYR A 101 -11.26 -19.44 -1.14
C TYR A 101 -11.49 -18.26 -0.19
N ALA A 102 -10.43 -17.85 0.48
CA ALA A 102 -10.44 -16.77 1.47
C ALA A 102 -10.82 -15.40 0.86
N LEU A 103 -11.43 -14.52 1.67
CA LEU A 103 -11.93 -13.20 1.24
C LEU A 103 -11.44 -12.05 2.12
N GLY A 104 -11.27 -10.89 1.49
CA GLY A 104 -11.15 -9.60 2.16
C GLY A 104 -9.78 -9.29 2.74
N LEU A 105 -9.72 -8.25 3.58
CA LEU A 105 -8.47 -7.66 4.08
C LEU A 105 -7.55 -8.65 4.78
N ALA A 106 -8.14 -9.53 5.58
CA ALA A 106 -7.45 -10.53 6.40
C ALA A 106 -7.67 -11.96 5.87
N MET A 107 -8.10 -12.11 4.61
CA MET A 107 -8.25 -13.41 3.97
C MET A 107 -9.04 -14.42 4.85
N MET A 108 -10.25 -14.02 5.25
CA MET A 108 -11.16 -14.87 6.02
C MET A 108 -11.53 -16.10 5.19
N ASP A 109 -11.25 -17.31 5.71
CA ASP A 109 -11.57 -18.59 5.07
C ASP A 109 -12.58 -19.41 5.89
N GLY A 110 -13.13 -20.46 5.28
CA GLY A 110 -14.04 -21.41 5.93
C GLY A 110 -15.27 -20.74 6.55
N GLU A 111 -15.56 -21.06 7.81
CA GLU A 111 -16.72 -20.53 8.53
C GLU A 111 -16.66 -19.01 8.75
N ARG A 112 -15.47 -18.45 9.02
CA ARG A 112 -15.30 -16.99 9.22
C ARG A 112 -15.65 -16.21 7.96
N ARG A 113 -15.33 -16.75 6.78
CA ARG A 113 -15.77 -16.19 5.48
C ARG A 113 -17.29 -16.11 5.39
N VAL A 114 -17.95 -17.25 5.65
CA VAL A 114 -19.41 -17.35 5.52
C VAL A 114 -20.11 -16.40 6.50
N ASN A 115 -19.61 -16.31 7.73
CA ASN A 115 -20.14 -15.42 8.75
C ASN A 115 -19.96 -13.95 8.39
N LEU A 116 -18.82 -13.54 7.83
CA LEU A 116 -18.62 -12.19 7.29
C LEU A 116 -19.63 -11.86 6.19
N LEU A 117 -19.87 -12.78 5.25
CA LEU A 117 -20.82 -12.56 4.15
C LEU A 117 -22.27 -12.47 4.64
N ASN A 118 -22.65 -13.32 5.60
CA ASN A 118 -23.96 -13.27 6.23
C ASN A 118 -24.15 -11.96 7.01
N PHE A 119 -23.13 -11.55 7.79
CA PHE A 119 -23.14 -10.27 8.48
C PHE A 119 -23.34 -9.10 7.49
N ALA A 120 -22.57 -9.05 6.40
CA ALA A 120 -22.73 -8.01 5.38
C ALA A 120 -24.15 -7.98 4.79
N LYS A 121 -24.73 -9.16 4.51
CA LYS A 121 -26.10 -9.31 4.00
C LYS A 121 -27.14 -8.82 5.02
N GLU A 122 -27.00 -9.16 6.30
CA GLU A 122 -27.86 -8.68 7.38
C GLU A 122 -27.80 -7.16 7.53
N GLN A 123 -26.59 -6.59 7.42
CA GLN A 123 -26.37 -5.14 7.44
C GLN A 123 -26.85 -4.45 6.14
N LYS A 124 -27.25 -5.22 5.11
CA LYS A 124 -27.59 -4.73 3.76
C LYS A 124 -26.47 -3.87 3.15
N LYS A 125 -25.23 -4.26 3.38
CA LYS A 125 -24.03 -3.58 2.89
C LYS A 125 -23.15 -4.54 2.09
N ASP A 126 -22.26 -3.96 1.28
CA ASP A 126 -21.28 -4.74 0.55
C ASP A 126 -20.22 -5.32 1.51
N TRP A 127 -19.92 -6.61 1.37
CA TRP A 127 -18.87 -7.27 2.15
C TRP A 127 -17.48 -6.71 1.83
N GLN A 128 -17.28 -6.13 0.65
CA GLN A 128 -16.02 -5.50 0.23
C GLN A 128 -15.78 -4.14 0.92
N ALA A 129 -16.78 -3.59 1.60
CA ALA A 129 -16.61 -2.34 2.31
C ALA A 129 -15.73 -2.54 3.55
N VAL A 130 -14.64 -1.78 3.66
CA VAL A 130 -13.71 -1.81 4.80
C VAL A 130 -14.45 -1.71 6.14
N PRO A 131 -15.41 -0.77 6.35
CA PRO A 131 -16.11 -0.68 7.63
C PRO A 131 -16.93 -1.92 7.99
N VAL A 132 -17.45 -2.66 6.99
CA VAL A 132 -18.21 -3.89 7.23
C VAL A 132 -17.29 -5.00 7.71
N GLN A 133 -16.13 -5.16 7.07
CA GLN A 133 -15.15 -6.18 7.47
C GLN A 133 -14.60 -5.89 8.87
N LEU A 134 -14.24 -4.63 9.15
CA LEU A 134 -13.72 -4.22 10.46
C LEU A 134 -14.74 -4.42 11.57
N GLU A 135 -15.99 -4.02 11.32
CA GLU A 135 -17.08 -4.21 12.29
C GLU A 135 -17.30 -5.70 12.60
N TYR A 136 -17.34 -6.54 11.56
CA TYR A 136 -17.45 -8.00 11.73
C TYR A 136 -16.30 -8.54 12.59
N MET A 137 -15.05 -8.30 12.18
CA MET A 137 -13.87 -8.82 12.87
C MET A 137 -13.79 -8.33 14.32
N TRP A 138 -14.18 -7.08 14.58
CA TRP A 138 -14.06 -6.47 15.90
C TRP A 138 -15.19 -6.82 16.86
N ASN A 139 -16.42 -7.03 16.36
CA ASN A 139 -17.61 -7.16 17.20
C ASN A 139 -18.39 -8.47 17.01
N HIS A 140 -18.21 -9.19 15.91
CA HIS A 140 -19.08 -10.30 15.52
C HIS A 140 -18.34 -11.62 15.22
N ASP A 141 -17.03 -11.66 15.36
CA ASP A 141 -16.18 -12.84 15.13
C ASP A 141 -15.89 -13.62 16.44
N GLY A 142 -16.87 -13.66 17.34
CA GLY A 142 -16.82 -14.44 18.58
C GLY A 142 -15.58 -14.22 19.45
N SER A 143 -14.86 -15.30 19.77
CA SER A 143 -13.63 -15.23 20.58
C SER A 143 -12.48 -14.50 19.89
N ASP A 144 -12.46 -14.46 18.56
CA ASP A 144 -11.44 -13.73 17.79
C ASP A 144 -11.61 -12.21 17.94
N SER A 145 -12.86 -11.72 18.00
CA SER A 145 -13.15 -10.33 18.36
C SER A 145 -12.64 -9.98 19.76
N ALA A 146 -12.83 -10.88 20.75
CA ALA A 146 -12.31 -10.68 22.10
C ALA A 146 -10.77 -10.67 22.13
N LEU A 147 -10.13 -11.53 21.33
CA LEU A 147 -8.67 -11.57 21.19
C LEU A 147 -8.13 -10.25 20.60
N LEU A 148 -8.70 -9.76 19.49
CA LEU A 148 -8.32 -8.46 18.90
C LEU A 148 -8.47 -7.32 19.91
N LYS A 149 -9.58 -7.28 20.65
CA LYS A 149 -9.82 -6.25 21.68
C LYS A 149 -8.82 -6.29 22.83
N ARG A 150 -8.31 -7.46 23.21
CA ARG A 150 -7.21 -7.58 24.19
C ARG A 150 -5.89 -7.09 23.61
N MET A 151 -5.52 -7.57 22.42
CA MET A 151 -4.29 -7.18 21.74
C MET A 151 -4.26 -5.67 21.46
N SER A 152 -5.41 -5.06 21.18
CA SER A 152 -5.50 -3.62 20.88
C SER A 152 -5.10 -2.69 22.02
N LYS A 153 -4.90 -3.21 23.23
CA LYS A 153 -4.40 -2.45 24.38
C LYS A 153 -2.87 -2.44 24.51
N SER A 154 -2.17 -3.29 23.77
CA SER A 154 -0.71 -3.33 23.75
C SER A 154 -0.13 -2.20 22.90
N SER A 155 1.12 -1.85 23.19
CA SER A 155 1.92 -0.85 22.47
C SER A 155 3.19 -1.42 21.80
N ASP A 156 3.42 -2.73 21.88
CA ASP A 156 4.56 -3.37 21.20
C ASP A 156 4.18 -3.78 19.77
N VAL A 157 4.55 -2.96 18.80
CA VAL A 157 4.25 -3.19 17.37
C VAL A 157 4.82 -4.52 16.88
N ASN A 158 6.02 -4.90 17.33
CA ASN A 158 6.70 -6.10 16.85
C ASN A 158 6.05 -7.36 17.41
N GLN A 159 5.77 -7.37 18.71
CA GLN A 159 5.08 -8.49 19.34
C GLN A 159 3.66 -8.62 18.78
N LEU A 160 2.94 -7.50 18.61
CA LEU A 160 1.59 -7.50 18.04
C LEU A 160 1.55 -8.05 16.62
N ALA A 161 2.53 -7.71 15.77
CA ALA A 161 2.57 -8.23 14.41
C ALA A 161 2.68 -9.77 14.39
N VAL A 162 3.44 -10.34 15.33
CA VAL A 162 3.58 -11.80 15.49
C VAL A 162 2.35 -12.41 16.17
N ASP A 163 1.81 -11.79 17.22
CA ASP A 163 0.64 -12.30 17.94
C ASP A 163 -0.58 -12.38 17.03
N ILE A 164 -0.78 -11.38 16.17
CA ILE A 164 -1.85 -11.37 15.17
C ILE A 164 -1.65 -12.53 14.19
N LEU A 165 -0.44 -12.69 13.63
CA LEU A 165 -0.12 -13.79 12.71
C LEU A 165 -0.36 -15.18 13.33
N VAL A 166 0.08 -15.35 14.57
CA VAL A 166 0.11 -16.66 15.25
C VAL A 166 -1.26 -17.01 15.84
N HIS A 167 -1.91 -16.06 16.52
CA HIS A 167 -3.08 -16.35 17.35
C HIS A 167 -4.40 -15.97 16.69
N TRP A 168 -4.43 -14.90 15.89
CA TRP A 168 -5.66 -14.45 15.23
C TRP A 168 -5.78 -14.96 13.79
N GLU A 169 -4.77 -14.75 12.94
CA GLU A 169 -4.74 -15.32 11.59
C GLU A 169 -4.53 -16.83 11.62
N ARG A 170 -3.71 -17.32 12.57
CA ARG A 170 -3.30 -18.72 12.69
C ARG A 170 -2.69 -19.28 11.40
N ALA A 171 -2.06 -18.41 10.61
CA ALA A 171 -1.54 -18.68 9.28
C ALA A 171 -0.69 -19.96 9.23
N GLY A 172 -0.71 -20.67 8.09
CA GLY A 172 0.13 -21.85 7.88
C GLY A 172 1.63 -21.55 8.02
N THR A 173 2.03 -20.30 7.75
CA THR A 173 3.41 -19.80 7.84
C THR A 173 3.76 -19.13 9.16
N LYS A 174 2.88 -19.20 10.18
CA LYS A 174 3.05 -18.44 11.43
C LYS A 174 4.37 -18.67 12.18
N ASN A 175 5.00 -19.83 11.99
CA ASN A 175 6.28 -20.18 12.61
C ASN A 175 7.49 -19.89 11.72
N ASP A 176 7.29 -19.40 10.49
CA ASP A 176 8.39 -19.01 9.60
C ASP A 176 8.99 -17.68 10.08
N PRO A 177 10.27 -17.66 10.49
CA PRO A 177 10.93 -16.43 10.94
C PRO A 177 10.95 -15.32 9.89
N ASN A 178 11.05 -15.68 8.60
CA ASN A 178 11.06 -14.69 7.52
C ASN A 178 9.69 -14.03 7.37
N GLU A 179 8.61 -14.79 7.48
CA GLU A 179 7.25 -14.24 7.45
C GLU A 179 7.00 -13.35 8.66
N GLN A 180 7.42 -13.75 9.86
CA GLN A 180 7.33 -12.88 11.03
C GLN A 180 8.12 -11.58 10.86
N ILE A 181 9.33 -11.63 10.28
CA ILE A 181 10.13 -10.43 9.99
C ILE A 181 9.38 -9.51 9.03
N LYS A 182 8.84 -10.05 7.93
CA LYS A 182 8.08 -9.28 6.94
C LYS A 182 6.87 -8.56 7.53
N ARG A 183 6.10 -9.24 8.39
CA ARG A 183 4.92 -8.67 9.08
C ARG A 183 5.33 -7.55 10.05
N LYS A 184 6.40 -7.77 10.84
CA LYS A 184 6.98 -6.75 11.71
C LYS A 184 7.45 -5.52 10.94
N THR A 185 8.14 -5.73 9.82
CA THR A 185 8.62 -4.62 8.99
C THR A 185 7.47 -3.77 8.48
N SER A 186 6.46 -4.40 7.86
CA SER A 186 5.27 -3.68 7.38
C SER A 186 4.55 -2.96 8.52
N ALA A 187 4.36 -3.61 9.68
CA ALA A 187 3.75 -3.00 10.85
C ALA A 187 4.46 -1.73 11.34
N ASN A 188 5.79 -1.76 11.42
CA ASN A 188 6.58 -0.59 11.82
C ASN A 188 6.50 0.55 10.78
N ASN A 189 6.42 0.22 9.50
CA ASN A 189 6.27 1.23 8.44
C ASN A 189 4.91 1.94 8.53
N TRP A 190 3.84 1.17 8.73
CA TRP A 190 2.51 1.74 8.99
C TRP A 190 2.51 2.59 10.26
N TYR A 191 3.16 2.12 11.32
CA TYR A 191 3.25 2.90 12.56
C TYR A 191 3.98 4.22 12.36
N LYS A 192 5.14 4.20 11.68
CA LYS A 192 5.89 5.43 11.34
C LYS A 192 4.99 6.38 10.54
N ARG A 193 4.38 5.93 9.44
CA ARG A 193 3.54 6.78 8.57
C ARG A 193 2.33 7.36 9.30
N LEU A 194 1.63 6.55 10.08
CA LEU A 194 0.44 6.98 10.79
C LEU A 194 0.75 7.90 11.96
N SER A 195 1.91 7.75 12.63
CA SER A 195 2.30 8.54 13.80
C SER A 195 2.97 9.87 13.46
N THR A 196 3.69 9.97 12.32
CA THR A 196 4.43 11.19 11.94
C THR A 196 3.71 12.05 10.90
N GLY A 197 2.56 11.61 10.38
CA GLY A 197 1.88 12.25 9.26
C GLY A 197 2.52 11.92 7.90
N SER A 198 1.79 12.20 6.81
CA SER A 198 2.26 11.91 5.46
C SER A 198 3.37 12.89 5.08
N MET A 199 4.62 12.54 5.37
CA MET A 199 5.73 13.10 4.61
C MET A 199 5.59 12.59 3.17
N GLY A 200 5.11 13.48 2.31
CA GLY A 200 5.23 13.47 0.85
C GLY A 200 5.48 12.12 0.16
N ALA A 201 4.46 11.68 -0.56
CA ALA A 201 4.51 10.83 -1.74
C ALA A 201 5.03 9.39 -1.57
N GLY A 202 4.12 8.47 -1.91
CA GLY A 202 4.43 7.12 -2.35
C GLY A 202 4.57 6.13 -1.21
N SER A 203 3.70 5.12 -1.22
CA SER A 203 3.88 3.93 -0.42
C SER A 203 5.29 3.36 -0.60
N ALA A 204 6.12 3.45 0.44
CA ALA A 204 7.13 2.45 0.68
C ALA A 204 6.37 1.18 1.12
N ASN A 205 5.78 0.50 0.14
CA ASN A 205 5.37 -0.88 0.27
C ASN A 205 6.65 -1.69 0.54
N ILE A 206 7.00 -1.86 1.81
CA ILE A 206 7.99 -2.82 2.26
C ILE A 206 7.19 -3.96 2.89
N GLY A 207 6.55 -4.76 2.03
CA GLY A 207 5.61 -5.77 2.48
C GLY A 207 4.90 -6.52 1.36
N GLY A 208 5.60 -6.93 0.30
CA GLY A 208 4.98 -7.81 -0.71
C GLY A 208 5.64 -7.83 -2.10
N GLY A 209 6.77 -7.17 -2.31
CA GLY A 209 7.41 -7.12 -3.64
C GLY A 209 6.64 -6.28 -4.66
N LYS A 210 5.85 -5.29 -4.22
CA LYS A 210 5.06 -4.39 -5.07
C LYS A 210 5.25 -2.93 -4.66
N ILE A 211 5.72 -2.04 -5.53
CA ILE A 211 5.79 -0.58 -5.31
C ILE A 211 4.75 0.08 -6.22
N ASP A 212 3.68 0.65 -5.66
CA ASP A 212 2.48 1.09 -6.40
C ASP A 212 2.78 1.95 -7.63
N VAL A 213 3.65 2.96 -7.47
CA VAL A 213 3.99 3.88 -8.56
C VAL A 213 4.70 3.16 -9.72
N LEU A 214 5.39 2.05 -9.45
CA LEU A 214 6.04 1.23 -10.45
C LEU A 214 5.13 0.10 -10.98
N GLU A 215 4.23 -0.44 -10.14
CA GLU A 215 3.19 -1.40 -10.56
C GLU A 215 2.30 -0.81 -11.65
N GLN A 216 1.89 0.46 -11.50
CA GLN A 216 1.08 1.17 -12.50
C GLN A 216 1.79 1.30 -13.86
N MET A 217 3.12 1.26 -13.87
CA MET A 217 3.92 1.40 -15.09
C MET A 217 4.40 0.06 -15.65
N LEU A 218 4.03 -1.07 -15.07
CA LEU A 218 4.41 -2.38 -15.60
C LEU A 218 3.96 -2.53 -17.06
N GLY A 219 4.90 -2.94 -17.92
CA GLY A 219 4.66 -3.08 -19.36
C GLY A 219 4.73 -1.76 -20.14
N GLN A 220 4.92 -0.62 -19.48
CA GLN A 220 4.94 0.70 -20.11
C GLN A 220 6.36 1.26 -20.18
N THR A 221 6.62 2.03 -21.22
CA THR A 221 7.83 2.82 -21.39
C THR A 221 7.70 4.16 -20.65
N VAL A 222 8.65 4.48 -19.79
CA VAL A 222 8.70 5.78 -19.09
C VAL A 222 9.96 6.56 -19.44
N ASN A 223 9.86 7.88 -19.55
CA ASN A 223 11.00 8.80 -19.73
C ASN A 223 12.00 8.34 -20.81
N GLY A 224 11.51 7.97 -21.99
CA GLY A 224 12.35 7.55 -23.12
C GLY A 224 12.88 6.11 -23.05
N GLY A 225 12.41 5.31 -22.09
CA GLY A 225 12.61 3.85 -22.12
C GLY A 225 13.97 3.36 -21.63
N GLN A 226 14.80 4.22 -21.06
CA GLN A 226 16.11 3.88 -20.48
C GLN A 226 16.00 3.52 -18.98
N CYS A 227 16.93 2.73 -18.45
CA CYS A 227 16.98 2.40 -17.01
C CYS A 227 17.02 3.65 -16.12
N TYR A 228 17.80 4.63 -16.55
CA TYR A 228 17.91 5.95 -15.93
C TYR A 228 16.57 6.67 -15.87
N GLY A 229 15.79 6.63 -16.96
CA GLY A 229 14.47 7.25 -17.04
C GLY A 229 13.47 6.59 -16.09
N GLY A 230 13.52 5.26 -15.95
CA GLY A 230 12.72 4.51 -14.98
C GLY A 230 13.04 4.89 -13.54
N THR A 231 14.33 5.00 -13.22
CA THR A 231 14.80 5.47 -11.91
C THR A 231 14.39 6.91 -11.65
N SER A 232 14.53 7.79 -12.64
CA SER A 232 14.09 9.19 -12.55
C SER A 232 12.62 9.31 -12.21
N TYR A 233 11.76 8.53 -12.88
CA TYR A 233 10.33 8.50 -12.59
C TYR A 233 10.08 8.11 -11.13
N TYR A 234 10.72 7.05 -10.64
CA TYR A 234 10.54 6.59 -9.27
C TYR A 234 10.96 7.66 -8.25
N VAL A 235 12.19 8.18 -8.33
CA VAL A 235 12.68 9.13 -7.32
C VAL A 235 11.89 10.44 -7.32
N GLU A 236 11.42 10.89 -8.49
CA GLU A 236 10.52 12.03 -8.63
C GLU A 236 9.18 11.79 -7.91
N LYS A 237 8.57 10.61 -8.12
CA LYS A 237 7.36 10.21 -7.38
C LYS A 237 7.60 10.00 -5.89
N MET A 238 8.84 9.78 -5.48
CA MET A 238 9.24 9.71 -4.08
C MET A 238 9.66 11.08 -3.52
N GLY A 239 9.44 12.18 -4.25
CA GLY A 239 9.66 13.54 -3.75
C GLY A 239 11.10 14.06 -3.89
N PHE A 240 11.94 13.38 -4.66
CA PHE A 240 13.21 13.95 -5.14
C PHE A 240 12.97 14.75 -6.44
N GLN A 241 13.96 15.51 -6.89
CA GLN A 241 13.90 16.11 -8.22
C GLN A 241 13.97 15.04 -9.32
N SER A 242 13.43 15.34 -10.51
CA SER A 242 13.64 14.49 -11.68
C SER A 242 15.13 14.44 -12.02
N LEU A 243 15.63 13.26 -12.37
CA LEU A 243 17.01 13.06 -12.85
C LEU A 243 17.13 13.39 -14.35
N MET A 244 16.00 13.42 -15.07
CA MET A 244 15.97 13.76 -16.50
C MET A 244 16.43 15.20 -16.74
N ASN A 245 17.15 15.41 -17.85
CA ASN A 245 17.61 16.73 -18.31
C ASN A 245 18.57 17.46 -17.33
N THR A 246 19.26 16.72 -16.46
CA THR A 246 20.22 17.28 -15.49
C THR A 246 21.67 17.34 -16.01
N GLY A 247 21.94 16.77 -17.18
CA GLY A 247 23.29 16.66 -17.76
C GLY A 247 24.07 15.41 -17.30
N HIS A 248 23.62 14.75 -16.24
CA HIS A 248 24.11 13.44 -15.82
C HIS A 248 23.45 12.31 -16.63
N MET A 249 24.21 11.26 -16.94
CA MET A 249 23.74 10.18 -17.82
C MET A 249 24.22 8.78 -17.43
N PHE A 250 25.08 8.65 -16.42
CA PHE A 250 25.65 7.38 -16.01
C PHE A 250 24.80 6.80 -14.88
N ALA A 251 24.09 5.70 -15.15
CA ALA A 251 23.32 4.99 -14.14
C ALA A 251 24.19 4.54 -12.97
N SER A 252 25.44 4.15 -13.25
CA SER A 252 26.42 3.77 -12.22
C SER A 252 26.79 4.91 -11.26
N GLU A 253 26.65 6.16 -11.71
CA GLU A 253 27.05 7.37 -10.97
C GLU A 253 25.88 8.07 -10.28
N ILE A 254 24.64 7.56 -10.39
CA ILE A 254 23.45 8.16 -9.76
C ILE A 254 23.68 8.50 -8.28
N GLY A 255 24.34 7.63 -7.53
CA GLY A 255 24.63 7.91 -6.12
C GLY A 255 25.64 9.05 -5.88
N ASN A 256 26.47 9.41 -6.87
CA ASN A 256 27.49 10.48 -6.80
C ASN A 256 26.99 11.79 -7.41
N ASP A 257 26.18 11.69 -8.47
CA ASP A 257 25.79 12.82 -9.31
C ASP A 257 24.89 13.84 -8.60
N TYR A 258 24.24 13.46 -7.51
CA TYR A 258 23.23 14.30 -6.86
C TYR A 258 23.44 14.48 -5.36
N ALA A 259 22.99 15.64 -4.85
CA ALA A 259 23.02 15.99 -3.43
C ALA A 259 21.88 15.32 -2.63
N TRP A 260 21.77 13.99 -2.72
CA TRP A 260 20.72 13.16 -2.11
C TRP A 260 20.44 13.50 -0.63
N GLU A 261 21.49 13.64 0.17
CA GLU A 261 21.40 13.89 1.61
C GLU A 261 20.68 15.21 1.94
N GLN A 262 20.81 16.23 1.09
CA GLN A 262 20.15 17.54 1.28
C GLN A 262 18.64 17.46 1.06
N SER A 263 18.17 16.42 0.36
CA SER A 263 16.75 16.18 0.09
C SER A 263 16.17 15.03 0.93
N GLY A 264 16.84 14.66 2.03
CA GLY A 264 16.35 13.63 2.95
C GLY A 264 16.56 12.18 2.47
N TRP A 265 17.49 11.97 1.54
CA TRP A 265 17.90 10.63 1.11
C TRP A 265 19.22 10.22 1.77
N GLN A 266 19.56 8.96 1.69
CA GLN A 266 20.81 8.37 2.13
C GLN A 266 21.51 7.73 0.93
N VAL A 267 22.83 7.87 0.85
CA VAL A 267 23.66 7.11 -0.10
C VAL A 267 24.56 6.13 0.62
N ILE A 268 24.56 4.88 0.16
CA ILE A 268 25.50 3.84 0.60
C ILE A 268 26.41 3.50 -0.58
N LYS A 269 27.71 3.71 -0.42
CA LYS A 269 28.73 3.41 -1.43
C LYS A 269 29.30 2.02 -1.23
N ASN A 270 29.60 1.33 -2.34
CA ASN A 270 30.11 -0.04 -2.33
C ASN A 270 29.33 -0.96 -1.37
N PRO A 271 27.99 -1.03 -1.52
CA PRO A 271 27.13 -1.72 -0.57
C PRO A 271 27.35 -3.23 -0.63
N ASN A 272 27.03 -3.91 0.47
CA ASN A 272 26.88 -5.35 0.54
C ASN A 272 25.40 -5.74 0.39
N TYR A 273 25.13 -7.01 0.11
CA TYR A 273 23.76 -7.53 0.03
C TYR A 273 22.92 -7.21 1.28
N SER A 274 23.52 -7.29 2.47
CA SER A 274 22.85 -6.99 3.75
C SER A 274 22.40 -5.54 3.88
N ASP A 275 22.96 -4.64 3.08
CA ASP A 275 22.58 -3.22 3.11
C ASP A 275 21.28 -2.99 2.33
N VAL A 276 20.90 -3.89 1.41
CA VAL A 276 19.78 -3.73 0.49
C VAL A 276 18.44 -3.86 1.21
N LYS A 277 17.51 -2.96 0.88
CA LYS A 277 16.12 -2.96 1.36
C LYS A 277 15.17 -2.66 0.21
N ALA A 278 13.92 -3.07 0.36
CA ALA A 278 12.88 -2.65 -0.58
C ALA A 278 12.75 -1.12 -0.61
N GLY A 279 12.51 -0.58 -1.80
CA GLY A 279 12.47 0.85 -2.09
C GLY A 279 13.82 1.48 -2.43
N ASP A 280 14.93 0.75 -2.28
CA ASP A 280 16.25 1.23 -2.69
C ASP A 280 16.33 1.38 -4.21
N VAL A 281 16.97 2.47 -4.65
CA VAL A 281 17.56 2.54 -5.97
C VAL A 281 18.93 1.89 -5.89
N ILE A 282 19.17 0.86 -6.71
CA ILE A 282 20.45 0.14 -6.77
C ILE A 282 21.13 0.43 -8.11
N ASN A 283 22.39 0.85 -8.04
CA ASN A 283 23.17 1.29 -9.19
C ASN A 283 24.32 0.32 -9.45
N PHE A 284 24.54 0.00 -10.72
CA PHE A 284 25.51 -0.98 -11.19
C PHE A 284 26.45 -0.35 -12.20
N ALA A 285 27.75 -0.57 -12.05
CA ALA A 285 28.73 -0.30 -13.09
C ALA A 285 28.64 -1.36 -14.19
N MET A 286 29.36 -1.12 -15.29
CA MET A 286 29.49 -2.07 -16.39
C MET A 286 29.94 -3.45 -15.89
N GLY A 287 29.29 -4.51 -16.38
CA GLY A 287 29.55 -5.90 -16.00
C GLY A 287 28.27 -6.74 -16.03
N GLY A 288 28.39 -8.01 -16.44
CA GLY A 288 27.25 -8.91 -16.57
C GLY A 288 26.20 -8.36 -17.56
N TYR A 289 24.98 -8.13 -17.10
CA TYR A 289 23.88 -7.58 -17.91
C TYR A 289 23.98 -6.07 -18.13
N ALA A 290 24.82 -5.35 -17.37
CA ALA A 290 25.15 -3.96 -17.66
C ALA A 290 26.24 -3.91 -18.74
N THR A 291 25.85 -3.97 -20.01
CA THR A 291 26.77 -4.15 -21.15
C THR A 291 27.47 -2.87 -21.63
N SER A 292 27.15 -1.71 -21.06
CA SER A 292 27.73 -0.42 -21.47
C SER A 292 28.39 0.32 -20.31
N VAL A 293 29.27 1.26 -20.65
CA VAL A 293 29.98 2.13 -19.69
C VAL A 293 29.05 2.99 -18.84
N TYR A 294 27.81 3.21 -19.28
CA TYR A 294 26.80 3.94 -18.50
C TYR A 294 26.30 3.14 -17.28
N GLY A 295 26.53 1.83 -17.25
CA GLY A 295 26.03 0.96 -16.19
C GLY A 295 24.54 0.63 -16.32
N HIS A 296 23.93 0.25 -15.20
CA HIS A 296 22.49 -0.03 -15.08
C HIS A 296 21.95 0.41 -13.71
N THR A 297 20.64 0.56 -13.60
CA THR A 297 19.97 0.90 -12.33
C THR A 297 18.60 0.23 -12.27
N GLY A 298 18.17 -0.11 -11.05
CA GLY A 298 16.85 -0.66 -10.77
C GLY A 298 16.33 -0.23 -9.40
N ILE A 299 15.05 -0.52 -9.15
CA ILE A 299 14.41 -0.24 -7.86
C ILE A 299 14.08 -1.57 -7.18
N VAL A 300 14.53 -1.76 -5.95
CA VAL A 300 14.32 -2.99 -5.20
C VAL A 300 12.86 -3.11 -4.78
N ALA A 301 12.13 -4.07 -5.34
CA ALA A 301 10.77 -4.40 -4.92
C ALA A 301 10.76 -5.22 -3.62
N SER A 302 11.65 -6.21 -3.51
CA SER A 302 11.80 -7.05 -2.31
C SER A 302 13.18 -7.69 -2.22
N VAL A 303 13.54 -8.08 -1.00
CA VAL A 303 14.72 -8.89 -0.67
C VAL A 303 14.22 -10.24 -0.17
N GLU A 304 14.51 -11.32 -0.91
CA GLU A 304 13.92 -12.65 -0.68
C GLU A 304 14.82 -13.60 0.12
N GLY A 305 15.96 -13.11 0.62
CA GLY A 305 16.97 -13.91 1.31
C GLY A 305 17.92 -14.65 0.35
N ASN A 306 19.03 -15.17 0.88
CA ASN A 306 20.05 -15.91 0.12
C ASN A 306 20.58 -15.18 -1.14
N GLY A 307 20.67 -13.85 -1.07
CA GLY A 307 21.12 -13.02 -2.20
C GLY A 307 20.05 -12.76 -3.25
N LYS A 308 18.82 -13.29 -3.12
CA LYS A 308 17.75 -13.08 -4.09
C LYS A 308 17.08 -11.71 -3.91
N LEU A 309 16.85 -11.04 -5.04
CA LEU A 309 16.22 -9.73 -5.15
C LEU A 309 15.12 -9.77 -6.21
N VAL A 310 14.05 -9.02 -5.97
CA VAL A 310 13.10 -8.64 -7.04
C VAL A 310 13.30 -7.17 -7.32
N LEU A 311 13.59 -6.82 -8.58
CA LEU A 311 13.82 -5.46 -9.02
C LEU A 311 12.75 -5.03 -10.04
N TYR A 312 12.39 -3.75 -10.01
CA TYR A 312 11.82 -3.05 -11.15
C TYR A 312 12.96 -2.48 -11.98
N GLU A 313 13.01 -2.85 -13.25
CA GLU A 313 14.03 -2.37 -14.17
C GLU A 313 13.36 -1.95 -15.48
N GLN A 314 14.01 -1.04 -16.20
CA GLN A 314 13.65 -0.65 -17.55
C GLN A 314 14.89 -0.69 -18.44
N ASN A 315 14.71 -1.05 -19.71
CA ASN A 315 15.82 -1.30 -20.63
C ASN A 315 16.73 -2.44 -20.16
N ALA A 316 16.11 -3.52 -19.74
CA ALA A 316 16.76 -4.79 -19.46
C ALA A 316 16.22 -5.83 -20.47
N GLU A 317 16.24 -7.13 -20.15
CA GLU A 317 15.98 -8.21 -21.11
C GLU A 317 14.56 -8.19 -21.70
N LYS A 318 13.57 -7.63 -21.00
CA LYS A 318 12.19 -7.46 -21.52
C LYS A 318 12.01 -6.17 -22.33
N GLY A 319 13.10 -5.44 -22.59
CA GLY A 319 13.13 -4.25 -23.42
C GLY A 319 12.90 -2.94 -22.67
N GLN A 320 12.51 -1.90 -23.42
CA GLN A 320 12.37 -0.52 -22.96
C GLN A 320 11.07 -0.25 -22.20
N ILE A 321 10.69 -1.16 -21.31
CA ILE A 321 9.50 -1.09 -20.46
C ILE A 321 9.87 -1.34 -19.01
N ILE A 322 9.09 -0.79 -18.08
CA ILE A 322 9.20 -1.16 -16.66
C ILE A 322 8.69 -2.59 -16.52
N ALA A 323 9.53 -3.46 -15.97
CA ALA A 323 9.15 -4.84 -15.68
C ALA A 323 9.83 -5.33 -14.40
N LYS A 324 9.27 -6.40 -13.83
CA LYS A 324 9.90 -7.12 -12.72
C LYS A 324 10.90 -8.15 -13.18
N TYR A 325 11.99 -8.23 -12.44
CA TYR A 325 13.05 -9.18 -12.64
C TYR A 325 13.45 -9.81 -11.31
N PHE A 326 13.77 -11.09 -11.37
CA PHE A 326 14.36 -11.83 -10.26
C PHE A 326 15.86 -11.85 -10.51
N ARG A 327 16.63 -11.36 -9.55
CA ARG A 327 18.09 -11.24 -9.62
C ARG A 327 18.74 -11.95 -8.45
N GLN A 328 19.94 -12.43 -8.68
CA GLN A 328 20.84 -12.94 -7.66
C GLN A 328 21.98 -11.93 -7.45
N TRP A 329 22.17 -11.51 -6.21
CA TRP A 329 23.22 -10.56 -5.84
C TRP A 329 24.58 -11.02 -6.35
N GLY A 330 25.25 -10.14 -7.11
CA GLY A 330 26.57 -10.38 -7.68
C GLY A 330 26.60 -11.31 -8.91
N ALA A 331 25.46 -11.84 -9.36
CA ALA A 331 25.42 -12.74 -10.52
C ALA A 331 25.14 -11.98 -11.83
N GLU A 332 23.92 -11.46 -12.01
CA GLU A 332 23.55 -10.72 -13.23
C GLU A 332 24.24 -9.35 -13.31
N TYR A 333 24.38 -8.69 -12.16
CA TYR A 333 25.09 -7.43 -12.01
C TYR A 333 26.18 -7.57 -10.94
N PRO A 334 27.42 -7.91 -11.34
CA PRO A 334 28.51 -8.18 -10.39
C PRO A 334 29.05 -6.93 -9.69
N ASN A 335 28.87 -5.75 -10.30
CA ASN A 335 29.55 -4.51 -9.90
C ASN A 335 28.56 -3.48 -9.35
N VAL A 336 28.12 -3.63 -8.10
CA VAL A 336 27.22 -2.67 -7.43
C VAL A 336 28.02 -1.45 -6.95
N THR A 337 27.69 -0.25 -7.45
CA THR A 337 28.43 0.98 -7.09
C THR A 337 27.82 1.69 -5.88
N SER A 338 26.50 1.75 -5.83
CA SER A 338 25.80 2.46 -4.76
C SER A 338 24.34 2.03 -4.60
N ILE A 339 23.82 2.28 -3.41
CA ILE A 339 22.39 2.29 -3.09
C ILE A 339 22.02 3.73 -2.73
N VAL A 340 20.86 4.16 -3.22
CA VAL A 340 20.22 5.42 -2.84
C VAL A 340 18.87 5.11 -2.20
N ARG A 341 18.63 5.64 -0.99
CA ARG A 341 17.50 5.29 -0.13
C ARG A 341 16.82 6.52 0.44
N LYS A 342 15.49 6.57 0.44
CA LYS A 342 14.74 7.62 1.16
C LYS A 342 14.74 7.34 2.67
N LYS A 343 14.99 8.33 3.52
CA LYS A 343 15.06 8.18 5.00
C LYS A 343 13.70 8.04 5.68
#